data_AF-A0A368Y965-F1
#
_entry.id   AF-A0A368Y965-F1
#
_cell.length_a   1.000
_cell.length_b   1.000
_cell.length_c   1.000
_cell.angle_alpha   90.00
_cell.angle_beta   90.00
_cell.angle_gamma   90.00
#
_symmetry.space_group_name_H-M   'P 1'
#
loop_
_entity.id
_entity.type
_entity.pdbx_description
1 polymer ?
#
loop_
_entity_poly.entity_id
_entity_poly.type
_entity_poly.pdbx_seq_one_letter_code
_entity_poly.pdbx_strand_id
1 'polypeptide(L)'
;MEGLILTLFIIVLLILNVISFTLFKKDKLNLIVLGTIMMVLAPVFGFLSGALFLHFYYWSSGGTGEGAGYGGAFLGLITLANGFLTVVVGMIRWVLN
;
A
#
# COMPACT_ATOMS: atom_id res chain seq x y z
N MET A 1 12.97 10.84 -11.44
CA MET A 1 11.96 11.22 -10.42
C MET A 1 11.03 10.05 -10.07
N GLU A 2 10.60 9.25 -11.04
CA GLU A 2 9.79 8.04 -10.83
C GLU A 2 10.39 7.07 -9.78
N GLY A 3 11.71 6.82 -9.84
CA GLY A 3 12.40 5.98 -8.86
C GLY A 3 12.33 6.50 -7.41
N LEU A 4 12.24 7.82 -7.22
CA LEU A 4 12.09 8.42 -5.89
C LEU A 4 10.67 8.19 -5.34
N ILE A 5 9.65 8.30 -6.18
CA ILE A 5 8.25 8.02 -5.80
C ILE A 5 8.09 6.54 -5.42
N LEU A 6 8.65 5.63 -6.22
CA LEU A 6 8.66 4.20 -5.92
C LEU A 6 9.40 3.90 -4.61
N THR A 7 10.56 4.53 -4.40
CA THR A 7 11.34 4.35 -3.16
C THR A 7 10.55 4.83 -1.94
N LEU A 8 9.94 6.02 -2.01
CA LEU A 8 9.08 6.53 -0.94
C LEU A 8 7.90 5.61 -0.67
N PHE A 9 7.27 5.08 -1.71
CA PHE A 9 6.15 4.17 -1.56
C PHE A 9 6.56 2.87 -0.86
N ILE A 10 7.71 2.28 -1.24
CA ILE A 10 8.26 1.09 -0.55
C ILE A 10 8.53 1.41 0.92
N ILE A 11 9.11 2.58 1.23
CA ILE A 11 9.34 3.02 2.62
C ILE A 11 8.02 3.11 3.39
N VAL A 12 6.97 3.70 2.79
CA VAL A 12 5.64 3.79 3.42
C VAL A 12 5.06 2.40 3.70
N LEU A 13 5.14 1.47 2.73
CA LEU A 13 4.69 0.09 2.95
C LEU A 13 5.47 -0.63 4.04
N LEU A 14 6.79 -0.46 4.12
CA LEU A 14 7.61 -1.02 5.19
C LEU A 14 7.20 -0.45 6.55
N ILE A 15 7.00 0.86 6.65
CA ILE A 15 6.55 1.51 7.88
C ILE A 15 5.17 0.98 8.31
N LEU A 16 4.22 0.87 7.39
CA LEU A 16 2.89 0.31 7.66
C LEU A 16 2.96 -1.12 8.20
N ASN A 17 3.82 -1.97 7.62
CA ASN A 17 4.04 -3.33 8.11
C ASN A 17 4.68 -3.34 9.50
N VAL A 18 5.70 -2.52 9.74
CA VAL A 18 6.37 -2.41 11.06
C VAL A 18 5.39 -1.93 12.13
N ILE A 19 4.56 -0.94 11.83
CA ILE A 19 3.52 -0.44 12.74
C ILE A 19 2.51 -1.56 13.02
N SER A 20 2.03 -2.25 12.00
CA SER A 20 1.08 -3.35 12.13
C SER A 20 1.64 -4.45 13.05
N PHE A 21 2.87 -4.88 12.78
CA PHE A 21 3.53 -5.89 13.61
C PHE A 21 3.77 -5.44 15.05
N THR A 22 4.11 -4.17 15.25
CA THR A 22 4.33 -3.60 16.59
C THR A 22 3.03 -3.51 17.39
N LEU A 23 1.94 -3.08 16.76
CA LEU A 23 0.62 -3.02 17.40
C LEU A 23 0.10 -4.42 17.72
N PHE A 24 0.34 -5.36 16.83
CA PHE A 24 0.03 -6.76 17.03
C PHE A 24 0.80 -7.37 18.20
N LYS A 25 2.12 -7.16 18.27
CA LYS A 25 2.96 -7.63 19.40
C LYS A 25 2.59 -7.03 20.76
N LYS A 26 1.95 -5.86 20.77
CA LYS A 26 1.46 -5.21 21.99
C LYS A 26 0.02 -5.61 22.34
N ASP A 27 -0.53 -6.63 21.68
CA ASP A 27 -1.91 -7.11 21.80
C ASP A 27 -2.96 -6.00 21.64
N LYS A 28 -2.63 -4.91 20.93
CA LYS A 28 -3.53 -3.77 20.74
C LYS A 28 -4.53 -4.01 19.62
N LEU A 29 -4.11 -4.69 18.55
CA LEU A 29 -4.93 -5.00 17.37
C LEU A 29 -4.50 -6.34 16.79
N ASN A 30 -5.46 -7.15 16.33
CA ASN A 30 -5.14 -8.41 15.64
C ASN A 30 -4.72 -8.16 14.18
N LEU A 31 -4.03 -9.13 13.58
CA LEU A 31 -3.56 -9.03 12.19
C LEU A 31 -4.72 -8.94 11.17
N ILE A 32 -5.88 -9.52 11.49
CA ILE A 32 -7.07 -9.47 10.62
C ILE A 32 -7.55 -8.02 10.47
N VAL A 33 -7.69 -7.28 11.58
CA VAL A 33 -8.09 -5.87 11.59
C VAL A 33 -7.03 -5.01 10.90
N LEU A 34 -5.75 -5.22 11.22
CA LEU A 34 -4.65 -4.46 10.61
C LEU A 34 -4.57 -4.67 9.09
N GLY A 35 -4.69 -5.92 8.63
CA GLY A 35 -4.74 -6.23 7.21
C GLY A 35 -5.96 -5.63 6.52
N THR A 36 -7.13 -5.64 7.17
CA THR A 36 -8.35 -5.01 6.65
C THR A 36 -8.18 -3.50 6.50
N ILE A 37 -7.61 -2.82 7.50
CA ILE A 37 -7.30 -1.38 7.41
C ILE A 37 -6.37 -1.11 6.23
N MET A 38 -5.34 -1.94 6.04
CA MET A 38 -4.41 -1.79 4.92
C MET A 38 -5.10 -1.99 3.56
N MET A 39 -6.04 -2.93 3.46
CA MET A 39 -6.85 -3.12 2.25
C MET A 39 -7.78 -1.94 1.96
N VAL A 40 -8.37 -1.33 3.00
CA VAL A 40 -9.20 -0.12 2.85
C VAL A 40 -8.36 1.09 2.41
N LEU A 41 -7.11 1.18 2.87
CA LEU A 41 -6.18 2.24 2.45
C LEU A 41 -5.61 2.03 1.04
N ALA A 42 -5.65 0.81 0.49
CA ALA A 42 -5.10 0.48 -0.82
C ALA A 42 -5.62 1.39 -1.97
N PRO A 43 -6.94 1.62 -2.15
CA PRO A 43 -7.42 2.55 -3.17
C PRO A 43 -6.95 3.99 -2.94
N VAL A 44 -6.81 4.42 -1.68
CA VAL A 44 -6.29 5.75 -1.34
C VAL A 44 -4.83 5.88 -1.79
N PHE A 45 -4.00 4.89 -1.47
CA PHE A 45 -2.60 4.88 -1.92
C PHE A 45 -2.46 4.78 -3.44
N GLY A 46 -3.31 3.98 -4.10
CA GLY A 46 -3.33 3.89 -5.55
C GLY A 46 -3.70 5.21 -6.22
N PHE A 47 -4.72 5.91 -5.70
CA PHE A 47 -5.10 7.23 -6.19
C PHE A 47 -4.01 8.27 -5.96
N LEU A 48 -3.46 8.36 -4.74
CA LEU A 48 -2.43 9.34 -4.38
C LEU A 48 -1.15 9.14 -5.20
N SER A 49 -0.72 7.88 -5.37
CA SER A 49 0.47 7.59 -6.18
C SER A 49 0.24 7.87 -7.66
N GLY A 50 -0.93 7.54 -8.22
CA GLY A 50 -1.28 7.89 -9.59
C GLY A 50 -1.32 9.41 -9.81
N ALA A 51 -1.91 10.16 -8.88
CA ALA A 51 -1.92 11.62 -8.92
C ALA A 51 -0.50 12.23 -8.85
N LEU A 52 0.38 11.67 -8.01
CA LEU A 52 1.79 12.09 -7.94
C LEU A 52 2.52 11.79 -9.26
N PHE A 53 2.40 10.57 -9.79
CA PHE A 53 2.99 10.23 -11.08
C PHE A 53 2.50 11.17 -12.19
N LEU A 54 1.22 11.51 -12.19
CA LEU A 54 0.61 12.40 -13.18
C LEU A 54 1.15 13.83 -13.06
N HIS A 55 1.25 14.35 -11.83
CA HIS A 55 1.79 15.67 -11.55
C HIS A 55 3.24 15.82 -12.07
N PHE A 56 4.08 14.82 -11.82
CA PHE A 56 5.47 14.83 -12.30
C PHE A 56 5.60 14.51 -13.80
N TYR A 57 4.63 13.79 -14.38
CA TYR A 57 4.60 13.51 -15.82
C TYR A 57 4.26 14.75 -16.66
N TYR A 58 3.22 15.51 -16.27
CA TYR A 58 2.84 16.75 -16.95
C TYR A 58 3.91 17.83 -16.89
N TRP A 59 4.72 17.83 -15.83
CA TRP A 59 5.91 18.69 -15.74
C TRP A 59 6.93 18.44 -16.85
N SER A 60 6.92 17.24 -17.48
CA SER A 60 8.03 16.75 -18.32
C SER A 60 7.66 16.53 -19.80
N SER A 61 6.43 16.13 -20.15
CA SER A 61 6.27 15.41 -21.45
C SER A 61 4.94 15.53 -22.22
N GLY A 62 3.92 16.22 -21.72
CA GLY A 62 2.74 16.61 -22.53
C GLY A 62 1.86 15.48 -23.10
N GLY A 63 2.06 14.21 -22.72
CA GLY A 63 1.23 13.08 -23.17
C GLY A 63 -0.06 12.88 -22.36
N THR A 64 -0.77 11.78 -22.62
CA THR A 64 -2.12 11.50 -22.09
C THR A 64 -2.16 11.20 -20.59
N GLY A 65 -1.02 10.92 -19.96
CA GLY A 65 -0.94 10.62 -18.52
C GLY A 65 -1.46 9.23 -18.12
N GLU A 66 -1.83 8.38 -19.08
CA GLU A 66 -2.37 7.04 -18.81
C GLU A 66 -1.40 6.16 -18.01
N GLY A 67 -0.09 6.26 -18.30
CA GLY A 67 0.96 5.55 -17.57
C GLY A 67 0.98 5.86 -16.07
N ALA A 68 0.65 7.09 -15.67
CA ALA A 68 0.53 7.46 -14.26
C ALA A 68 -0.66 6.77 -13.59
N GLY A 69 -1.78 6.64 -14.32
CA GLY A 69 -2.95 5.88 -13.87
C GLY A 69 -2.61 4.40 -13.67
N TYR A 70 -1.93 3.76 -14.63
CA TYR A 70 -1.48 2.37 -14.51
C TYR A 70 -0.49 2.18 -13.36
N GLY A 71 0.47 3.09 -13.20
CA GLY A 71 1.42 3.07 -12.09
C GLY A 71 0.73 3.18 -10.74
N GLY A 72 -0.22 4.11 -10.59
CA GLY A 72 -1.00 4.25 -9.38
C GLY A 72 -1.84 3.01 -9.05
N ALA A 73 -2.55 2.46 -10.05
CA ALA A 73 -3.32 1.23 -9.88
C ALA A 73 -2.44 0.06 -9.44
N PHE A 74 -1.25 -0.09 -10.03
CA PHE A 74 -0.31 -1.15 -9.66
C PHE A 74 0.15 -1.05 -8.20
N LEU A 75 0.50 0.16 -7.73
CA LEU A 75 0.88 0.37 -6.33
C LEU A 75 -0.29 0.16 -5.37
N GLY A 76 -1.50 0.57 -5.76
CA GLY A 76 -2.73 0.24 -5.03
C GLY A 76 -2.94 -1.26 -4.88
N LEU A 77 -2.78 -2.03 -5.97
CA LEU A 77 -2.92 -3.49 -5.95
C LEU A 77 -1.87 -4.18 -5.09
N ILE A 78 -0.60 -3.72 -5.13
CA ILE A 78 0.44 -4.23 -4.23
C ILE A 78 0.04 -4.00 -2.76
N THR A 79 -0.49 -2.82 -2.44
CA THR A 79 -0.95 -2.51 -1.08
C THR A 79 -2.10 -3.43 -0.66
N LEU A 80 -3.06 -3.64 -1.57
CA LEU A 80 -4.20 -4.53 -1.36
C LEU A 80 -3.73 -5.97 -1.11
N ALA A 81 -2.81 -6.47 -1.94
CA ALA A 81 -2.24 -7.81 -1.81
C ALA A 81 -1.50 -7.96 -0.48
N ASN A 82 -0.74 -6.96 -0.05
CA ASN A 82 -0.04 -6.98 1.23
C ASN A 82 -1.02 -7.00 2.43
N GLY A 83 -2.08 -6.19 2.38
CA GLY A 83 -3.16 -6.22 3.36
C GLY A 83 -3.85 -7.58 3.41
N PHE A 84 -4.16 -8.17 2.24
CA PHE A 84 -4.77 -9.49 2.13
C PHE A 84 -3.88 -10.59 2.73
N LEU A 85 -2.58 -10.60 2.41
CA LEU A 85 -1.62 -11.54 3.02
C LEU A 85 -1.60 -11.40 4.55
N THR A 86 -1.65 -10.17 5.07
CA THR A 86 -1.69 -9.91 6.50
C THR A 86 -2.96 -10.49 7.14
N VAL A 87 -4.12 -10.35 6.48
CA VAL A 87 -5.38 -10.97 6.92
C VAL A 87 -5.27 -12.49 6.95
N VAL A 88 -4.77 -13.10 5.89
CA VAL A 88 -4.60 -14.57 5.78
C VAL A 88 -3.70 -15.09 6.90
N VAL A 89 -2.57 -14.44 7.16
CA VAL A 89 -1.68 -14.80 8.28
C VAL A 89 -2.41 -14.67 9.62
N GLY A 90 -3.22 -13.62 9.78
CA GLY A 90 -4.07 -13.44 10.96
C GLY A 90 -5.10 -14.55 11.14
N MET A 91 -5.75 -15.00 10.07
CA MET A 91 -6.71 -16.10 10.09
C MET A 91 -6.04 -17.42 10.44
N ILE A 92 -4.92 -17.75 9.81
CA ILE A 92 -4.15 -18.98 10.10
C ILE A 92 -3.77 -19.00 11.58
N ARG A 93 -3.27 -17.88 12.10
CA ARG A 93 -2.91 -17.78 13.52
C ARG A 93 -4.12 -17.93 14.45
N TRP A 94 -5.28 -17.39 14.08
CA TRP A 94 -6.50 -17.52 14.87
C TRP A 94 -7.04 -18.96 14.90
N VAL A 95 -6.83 -19.74 13.84
CA VAL A 95 -7.22 -21.16 13.79
C VAL A 95 -6.24 -22.06 14.55
N LEU A 96 -4.94 -21.70 14.57
CA LEU A 96 -3.89 -22.50 15.23
C LEU A 96 -3.72 -22.21 16.73
N ASN A 97 -4.23 -21.08 17.22
CA ASN A 97 -4.25 -20.71 18.64
C ASN A 97 -5.59 -21.10 19.27
#